data_AF-A0A9P0K8J7-F1
#
_entry.id   AF-A0A9P0K8J7-F1
#
_cell.length_a   1.000
_cell.length_b   1.000
_cell.length_c   1.000
_cell.angle_alpha   90.00
_cell.angle_beta   90.00
_cell.angle_gamma   90.00
#
_symmetry.space_group_name_H-M   'P 1'
#
loop_
_entity.id
_entity.type
_entity.pdbx_description
1 polymer ?
#
loop_
_entity_poly.entity_id
_entity_poly.type
_entity_poly.pdbx_seq_one_letter_code
_entity_poly.pdbx_strand_id
1 'polypeptide(L)' 'MTLASNELVFINFYADWCRFSNMLMPIYDEAAEEVAKDFPEAGKVVMGKVDCEKESSVASRFHITKYPTLKVIILTNYIK' A
#
# COMPACT_ATOMS: atom_id res chain seq x y z
N MET A 1 -7.25 10.30 -5.65
CA MET A 1 -6.69 9.40 -6.69
C MET A 1 -7.38 8.05 -6.64
N THR A 2 -7.51 7.34 -7.76
CA THR A 2 -7.97 5.95 -7.80
C THR A 2 -6.78 5.02 -8.05
N LEU A 3 -6.89 3.72 -7.71
CA LEU A 3 -5.84 2.75 -8.03
C LEU A 3 -5.51 2.78 -9.54
N ALA A 4 -6.55 2.90 -10.38
CA ALA A 4 -6.49 2.91 -11.84
C ALA A 4 -5.60 4.02 -12.45
N SER A 5 -5.30 5.07 -11.69
CA SER A 5 -4.55 6.23 -12.17
C SER A 5 -3.05 6.16 -11.87
N ASN A 6 -2.54 5.06 -11.28
CA ASN A 6 -1.13 4.94 -10.92
C ASN A 6 -0.47 3.70 -11.55
N GLU A 7 0.76 3.81 -12.01
CA GLU A 7 1.50 2.72 -12.65
C GLU A 7 1.80 1.60 -11.65
N LEU A 8 2.27 1.97 -10.45
CA LEU A 8 2.51 1.06 -9.34
C LEU A 8 1.87 1.60 -8.06
N VAL A 9 1.10 0.75 -7.39
CA VAL A 9 0.61 1.00 -6.03
C VAL A 9 1.12 -0.08 -5.10
N PHE A 10 1.87 0.32 -4.08
CA PHE A 10 2.28 -0.56 -2.99
C PHE A 10 1.40 -0.29 -1.78
N ILE A 11 0.78 -1.32 -1.21
CA ILE A 11 -0.22 -1.16 -0.14
C ILE A 11 0.17 -2.01 1.06
N ASN A 12 0.18 -1.39 2.25
CA ASN A 12 0.26 -2.06 3.54
C ASN A 12 -1.13 -2.25 4.15
N PHE A 13 -1.59 -3.50 4.21
CA PHE A 13 -2.80 -3.90 4.91
C PHE A 13 -2.47 -4.27 6.35
N TYR A 14 -2.95 -3.46 7.30
CA TYR A 14 -2.54 -3.52 8.70
C TYR A 14 -3.73 -3.54 9.67
N ALA A 15 -3.45 -3.83 10.94
CA ALA A 15 -4.39 -3.72 12.07
C ALA A 15 -3.65 -3.21 13.31
N ASP A 16 -4.30 -2.39 14.14
CA ASP A 16 -3.66 -1.66 15.25
C ASP A 16 -3.25 -2.60 16.40
N TRP A 17 -4.01 -3.67 16.63
CA TRP A 17 -3.67 -4.69 17.63
C TRP A 17 -2.50 -5.60 17.23
N CYS A 18 -2.08 -5.58 15.96
CA CYS A 18 -1.01 -6.44 15.48
C CYS A 18 0.37 -5.83 15.74
N ARG A 19 1.13 -6.43 16.65
CA ARG A 19 2.51 -6.00 16.98
C ARG A 19 3.41 -5.87 15.74
N PHE A 20 3.31 -6.79 14.78
CA PHE A 20 4.12 -6.75 13.55
C PHE A 20 3.72 -5.61 12.62
N SER A 21 2.44 -5.25 12.61
CA SER A 21 1.97 -4.06 11.88
C SER A 21 2.58 -2.80 12.47
N ASN A 22 2.53 -2.66 13.80
CA ASN A 22 3.10 -1.51 14.49
C ASN A 22 4.62 -1.38 14.33
N MET A 23 5.35 -2.50 14.29
CA MET A 23 6.79 -2.50 13.99
C MET A 23 7.09 -2.10 12.54
N LEU A 24 6.24 -2.46 11.58
CA LEU A 24 6.43 -2.14 10.17
C LEU A 24 6.06 -0.69 9.84
N MET A 25 5.06 -0.11 10.52
CA MET A 25 4.56 1.24 10.25
C MET A 25 5.64 2.32 10.08
N PRO A 26 6.59 2.51 11.01
CA PRO A 26 7.62 3.55 10.85
C PRO A 26 8.55 3.29 9.66
N ILE A 27 8.89 2.03 9.40
CA ILE A 27 9.74 1.63 8.27
C ILE A 27 9.01 1.88 6.94
N TYR A 28 7.71 1.60 6.91
CA TYR A 28 6.87 1.82 5.74
C TYR A 28 6.69 3.32 5.43
N ASP A 29 6.57 4.15 6.47
CA ASP A 29 6.45 5.59 6.34
C ASP A 29 7.76 6.23 5.85
N GLU A 30 8.92 5.79 6.37
CA GLU A 30 10.23 6.20 5.86
C GLU A 30 10.42 5.82 4.38
N ALA A 31 10.06 4.59 4.01
CA ALA A 31 10.14 4.14 2.62
C ALA A 31 9.22 4.97 1.69
N ALA A 32 8.03 5.37 2.17
CA ALA A 32 7.13 6.22 1.40
C ALA A 32 7.72 7.61 1.14
N GLU A 33 8.44 8.18 2.11
CA GLU A 33 9.15 9.46 1.93
C GLU A 33 10.27 9.35 0.89
N GLU A 34 11.08 8.30 0.93
CA GLU A 34 12.14 8.07 -0.06
C GLU A 34 11.56 7.83 -1.46
N VAL A 35 10.51 7.02 -1.57
CA VAL A 35 9.83 6.78 -2.86
C VAL A 35 9.24 8.07 -3.43
N ALA A 36 8.69 8.96 -2.60
CA ALA A 36 8.19 10.25 -3.06
C ALA A 36 9.31 11.18 -3.59
N LYS A 37 10.54 11.05 -3.07
CA LYS A 37 11.72 11.78 -3.57
C LYS A 37 12.22 11.21 -4.89
N ASP A 38 12.31 9.88 -4.98
CA ASP A 38 12.83 9.17 -6.16
C ASP A 38 11.86 9.19 -7.35
N PHE A 39 10.55 9.21 -7.07
CA PHE A 39 9.47 9.21 -8.06
C PHE A 39 8.53 10.41 -7.82
N PRO A 40 8.98 11.65 -8.10
CA PRO A 40 8.20 12.85 -7.84
C PRO A 40 6.99 12.99 -8.77
N GLU A 41 6.93 12.23 -9.88
CA GLU A 41 5.81 12.27 -10.80
C GLU A 41 4.56 11.63 -10.19
N ALA A 42 3.51 12.43 -10.04
CA ALA A 42 2.22 11.95 -9.56
C ALA A 42 1.71 10.78 -10.44
N GLY A 43 1.33 9.68 -9.79
CA GLY A 43 0.80 8.50 -10.48
C GLY A 43 1.85 7.50 -10.94
N LYS A 44 3.15 7.73 -10.74
CA LYS A 44 4.16 6.72 -11.08
C LYS A 44 4.25 5.64 -10.01
N VAL A 45 4.58 6.04 -8.78
CA VAL A 45 4.61 5.14 -7.62
C VAL A 45 3.82 5.74 -6.48
N VAL A 46 2.87 4.98 -5.93
CA VAL A 46 2.09 5.38 -4.77
C VAL A 46 2.23 4.33 -3.67
N MET A 47 2.58 4.78 -2.47
CA MET A 47 2.56 3.95 -1.26
C MET A 47 1.33 4.29 -0.43
N GLY A 48 0.57 3.27 -0.05
CA GLY A 48 -0.71 3.41 0.64
C GLY A 48 -0.83 2.47 1.83
N LYS A 49 -1.71 2.82 2.77
CA LYS A 49 -2.01 2.01 3.96
C LYS A 49 -3.50 1.78 4.05
N VAL A 50 -3.90 0.58 4.44
CA VAL A 50 -5.30 0.20 4.66
C VAL A 50 -5.43 -0.36 6.06
N ASP A 51 -6.16 0.37 6.90
CA ASP A 51 -6.63 -0.11 8.20
C ASP A 51 -7.74 -1.15 7.95
N CYS A 52 -7.40 -2.42 8.16
CA CYS A 52 -8.31 -3.53 7.88
C CYS A 52 -9.41 -3.69 8.93
N GLU A 53 -9.30 -3.03 10.08
CA GLU A 53 -10.34 -2.99 11.11
C GLU A 53 -11.45 -2.02 10.71
N LYS A 54 -11.05 -0.86 10.14
CA LYS A 54 -12.01 0.13 9.63
C LYS A 54 -12.53 -0.23 8.23
N GLU A 55 -11.68 -0.78 7.37
CA GLU A 55 -11.98 -1.04 5.95
C GLU A 55 -12.10 -2.54 5.65
N SER A 56 -12.94 -3.23 6.42
CA SER A 56 -13.14 -4.70 6.32
C SER A 56 -13.58 -5.18 4.92
N SER A 57 -14.37 -4.36 4.20
CA SER A 57 -14.79 -4.67 2.83
C SER A 57 -13.62 -4.65 1.83
N VAL A 58 -12.69 -3.71 2.01
CA VAL A 58 -11.48 -3.61 1.19
C VAL A 58 -10.54 -4.76 1.53
N ALA A 59 -10.32 -5.04 2.81
CA ALA A 59 -9.51 -6.19 3.26
C ALA A 59 -10.04 -7.51 2.68
N SER A 60 -11.37 -7.70 2.70
CA SER A 60 -12.03 -8.88 2.12
C SER A 60 -11.83 -8.96 0.61
N ARG A 61 -12.02 -7.85 -0.13
CA ARG A 61 -11.81 -7.79 -1.58
C ARG A 61 -10.37 -8.18 -1.98
N PHE A 62 -9.39 -7.80 -1.17
CA PHE A 62 -7.99 -8.14 -1.38
C PHE A 62 -7.58 -9.48 -0.75
N HIS A 63 -8.52 -10.23 -0.17
CA HIS A 63 -8.31 -11.53 0.47
C HIS A 63 -7.25 -11.47 1.58
N ILE A 64 -7.29 -10.42 2.39
CA ILE A 64 -6.35 -10.23 3.51
C ILE A 64 -6.83 -11.05 4.70
N THR A 65 -6.01 -12.00 5.14
CA THR A 65 -6.32 -12.87 6.29
C THR A 65 -5.27 -12.81 7.40
N LYS A 66 -4.18 -12.05 7.21
CA LYS A 66 -3.06 -11.92 8.14
C LYS A 66 -2.47 -10.51 8.06
N TYR A 67 -1.93 -10.03 9.17
CA TYR A 67 -1.36 -8.68 9.26
C TYR A 67 0.10 -8.70 9.74
N PRO A 68 0.95 -7.80 9.21
CA PRO A 68 0.70 -6.99 8.03
C PRO A 68 0.72 -7.86 6.76
N THR A 69 0.00 -7.44 5.72
CA THR A 69 0.15 -8.00 4.36
C THR A 69 0.50 -6.86 3.41
N LEU A 70 1.60 -7.01 2.67
CA LEU A 70 2.01 -6.06 1.65
C LEU A 70 1.57 -6.56 0.27
N LYS A 71 0.93 -5.72 -0.53
CA LYS A 71 0.60 -6.04 -1.93
C LYS A 71 1.11 -4.96 -2.88
N VAL A 72 1.62 -5.40 -4.02
CA VAL A 72 1.94 -4.55 -5.16
C VAL A 72 0.85 -4.73 -6.21
N ILE A 73 0.32 -3.63 -6.70
CA ILE A 73 -0.63 -3.57 -7.81
C ILE A 73 0.08 -2.84 -8.94
N ILE A 74 0.28 -3.52 -10.06
CA ILE A 74 0.89 -2.97 -11.27
C ILE A 74 -0.22 -2.83 -12.30
N LEU A 75 -0.40 -1.63 -12.83
CA LEU A 75 -1.33 -1.41 -13.92
C LEU A 75 -0.59 -1.45 -15.25
N THR A 76 -0.83 -2.52 -15.99
CA THR A 76 -0.19 -2.86 -17.27
C THR A 76 -0.70 -1.98 -18.42
N ASN A 77 -0.47 -0.67 -18.33
CA ASN A 77 -0.50 0.21 -19.51
C ASN A 77 0.93 0.62 -19.95
N TYR A 78 1.96 0.02 -19.35
CA TYR A 78 3.39 0.29 -19.65
C TYR A 78 4.18 -0.91 -20.18
N ILE A 79 3.54 -2.06 -20.40
CA ILE A 79 4.15 -3.10 -21.24
C ILE A 79 3.75 -2.77 -22.67
N LYS A 80 4.65 -2.09 -23.39
CA LYS A 80 4.64 -2.02 -24.85
C LYS A 80 4.60 -3.42 -25.45
#